data_AF-A0AAE3GQY3-F1
#
_entry.id   AF-A0AAE3GQY3-F1
#
_cell.length_a   1.000
_cell.length_b   1.000
_cell.length_c   1.000
_cell.angle_alpha   90.00
_cell.angle_beta   90.00
_cell.angle_gamma   90.00
#
_symmetry.space_group_name_H-M   'P 1'
#
loop_
_entity.id
_entity.type
_entity.pdbx_description
1 polymer ?
#
loop_
_entity_poly.entity_id
_entity_poly.type
_entity_poly.pdbx_seq_one_letter_code
_entity_poly.pdbx_strand_id
1 'polypeptide(L)'
;MAREINGRESTQNDYLRCGAGDDRKMDKLARYRQIVEEMLLEYGKRKLSNGDIEVQTILDPKRDHYQLVHVGWDRDNWVHSCIIHIERI
;
A
#
# COMPACT_ATOMS: atom_id res chain seq x y z
N MET A 1 12.02 61.84 8.15
CA MET A 1 12.61 61.36 6.88
C MET A 1 12.84 59.85 7.00
N ALA A 2 12.56 59.14 5.91
CA ALA A 2 12.87 57.75 5.55
C ALA A 2 12.40 56.59 6.46
N ARG A 3 11.58 55.74 5.82
CA ARG A 3 11.18 54.37 6.17
C ARG A 3 12.31 53.38 5.86
N GLU A 4 12.17 52.15 6.38
CA GLU A 4 12.36 50.81 5.75
C GLU A 4 12.88 49.80 6.79
N ILE A 5 12.60 48.49 6.85
CA ILE A 5 11.62 47.52 6.31
C ILE A 5 11.82 46.20 7.11
N ASN A 6 10.75 45.40 7.18
CA ASN A 6 10.62 44.03 7.74
C ASN A 6 11.82 43.07 7.64
N GLY A 7 11.95 42.21 8.68
CA GLY A 7 12.58 40.89 8.59
C GLY A 7 12.05 39.97 9.69
N ARG A 8 10.97 39.22 9.41
CA ARG A 8 10.40 38.20 10.29
C ARG A 8 11.31 36.97 10.30
N GLU A 9 11.85 36.59 11.44
CA GLU A 9 12.37 35.24 11.63
C GLU A 9 11.21 34.27 11.83
N SER A 10 11.29 33.18 11.08
CA SER A 10 10.27 32.18 10.82
C SER A 10 9.70 31.56 12.08
N THR A 11 8.37 31.67 12.20
CA THR A 11 7.55 30.99 13.17
C THR A 11 7.64 29.49 12.99
N GLN A 12 8.08 28.81 14.05
CA GLN A 12 7.67 27.45 14.35
C GLN A 12 6.15 27.42 14.61
N ASN A 13 5.33 27.62 13.58
CA ASN A 13 3.88 27.48 13.66
C ASN A 13 3.14 27.33 12.31
N ASP A 14 3.82 26.94 11.23
CA ASP A 14 3.17 26.82 9.91
C ASP A 14 2.55 25.44 9.64
N TYR A 15 2.65 24.48 10.57
CA TYR A 15 2.05 23.15 10.41
C TYR A 15 0.56 23.07 10.76
N LEU A 16 -0.04 24.17 11.22
CA LEU A 16 -1.47 24.26 11.55
C LEU A 16 -2.15 25.37 10.74
N ARG A 17 -2.21 25.20 9.41
CA ARG A 17 -3.05 26.05 8.56
C ARG A 17 -3.92 25.22 7.63
N CYS A 18 -5.13 24.95 8.12
CA CYS A 18 -6.38 24.79 7.39
C CYS A 18 -6.39 23.90 6.13
N GLY A 19 -6.99 22.71 6.27
CA GLY A 19 -7.47 21.94 5.13
C GLY A 19 -8.42 20.83 5.56
N ALA A 20 -9.72 21.11 5.65
CA ALA A 20 -10.80 20.10 5.76
C ALA A 20 -10.91 19.18 4.51
N GLY A 21 -9.83 19.07 3.73
CA GLY A 21 -9.71 18.33 2.47
C GLY A 21 -8.70 17.18 2.49
N ASP A 22 -7.88 17.04 3.55
CA ASP A 22 -6.83 16.01 3.65
C ASP A 22 -7.29 14.76 4.41
N ASP A 23 -8.15 14.92 5.43
CA ASP A 23 -8.70 13.82 6.22
C ASP A 23 -9.48 12.80 5.37
N ARG A 24 -10.22 13.28 4.37
CA ARG A 24 -10.96 12.43 3.42
C ARG A 24 -10.05 11.62 2.51
N LYS A 25 -8.84 12.13 2.22
CA LYS A 25 -7.87 11.45 1.36
C LYS A 25 -7.18 10.33 2.13
N MET A 26 -6.78 10.60 3.37
CA MET A 26 -6.23 9.58 4.27
C MET A 26 -7.24 8.48 4.59
N ASP A 27 -8.51 8.84 4.81
CA ASP A 27 -9.61 7.86 4.98
C ASP A 27 -9.81 6.99 3.73
N LYS A 28 -9.78 7.61 2.55
CA LYS A 28 -9.86 6.90 1.27
C LYS A 28 -8.69 5.93 1.05
N LEU A 29 -7.47 6.33 1.44
CA LEU A 29 -6.29 5.50 1.36
C LEU A 29 -6.37 4.29 2.30
N ALA A 30 -6.76 4.53 3.56
CA ALA A 30 -6.98 3.45 4.52
C ALA A 30 -8.00 2.44 4.02
N ARG A 31 -9.10 2.93 3.43
CA ARG A 31 -10.12 2.09 2.81
C ARG A 31 -9.59 1.27 1.64
N TYR A 32 -8.75 1.85 0.77
CA TYR A 32 -8.17 1.11 -0.34
C TYR A 32 -7.19 0.02 0.11
N ARG A 33 -6.37 0.31 1.12
CA ARG A 33 -5.48 -0.70 1.73
C ARG A 33 -6.30 -1.89 2.25
N GLN A 34 -7.37 -1.61 3.00
CA GLN A 34 -8.26 -2.63 3.52
C GLN A 34 -8.89 -3.48 2.40
N ILE A 35 -9.42 -2.85 1.35
CA ILE A 35 -10.03 -3.57 0.22
C ILE A 35 -8.99 -4.47 -0.47
N VAL A 36 -7.76 -3.98 -0.68
CA VAL A 36 -6.70 -4.77 -1.32
C VAL A 36 -6.27 -5.95 -0.45
N GLU A 37 -6.09 -5.74 0.85
CA GLU A 37 -5.76 -6.80 1.79
C GLU A 37 -6.85 -7.88 1.84
N GLU A 38 -8.12 -7.49 1.99
CA GLU A 38 -9.26 -8.42 2.01
C GLU A 38 -9.36 -9.20 0.70
N MET A 39 -9.22 -8.52 -0.43
CA MET A 39 -9.22 -9.13 -1.75
C MET A 39 -8.12 -10.19 -1.86
N LEU A 40 -6.87 -9.83 -1.55
CA LEU A 40 -5.73 -10.75 -1.66
C LEU A 40 -5.87 -11.94 -0.72
N LEU A 41 -6.35 -11.73 0.51
CA LEU A 41 -6.63 -12.82 1.46
C LEU A 41 -7.74 -13.74 0.95
N GLU A 42 -8.75 -13.22 0.27
CA GLU A 42 -9.80 -14.05 -0.35
C GLU A 42 -9.24 -14.89 -1.50
N TYR A 43 -8.48 -14.28 -2.41
CA TYR A 43 -7.84 -15.02 -3.51
C TYR A 43 -6.80 -16.02 -3.00
N GLY A 44 -6.06 -15.71 -1.95
CA GLY A 44 -5.09 -16.60 -1.32
C GLY A 44 -5.68 -17.88 -0.72
N LYS A 45 -6.97 -17.88 -0.37
CA LYS A 45 -7.68 -19.09 0.11
C LYS A 45 -8.02 -20.07 -1.01
N ARG A 46 -7.96 -19.63 -2.27
CA ARG A 46 -8.33 -20.48 -3.40
C ARG A 46 -7.25 -21.53 -3.60
N LYS A 47 -7.67 -22.80 -3.55
CA LYS A 47 -6.78 -23.91 -3.86
C LYS A 47 -6.69 -24.07 -5.37
N LEU A 48 -5.47 -24.13 -5.90
CA LEU A 48 -5.26 -24.49 -7.29
C LEU A 48 -5.59 -25.98 -7.49
N SER A 49 -6.03 -26.33 -8.70
CA SER A 49 -6.22 -27.73 -9.10
C SER A 49 -4.93 -28.54 -9.03
N ASN A 50 -3.79 -27.87 -9.18
CA ASN A 50 -2.47 -28.45 -9.11
C ASN A 50 -2.03 -28.48 -7.64
N GLY A 51 -2.11 -29.65 -7.02
CA GLY A 51 -1.97 -29.81 -5.57
C GLY A 51 -0.61 -29.43 -4.99
N ASP A 52 0.43 -29.40 -5.82
CA ASP A 52 1.81 -29.10 -5.41
C ASP A 52 2.19 -27.62 -5.59
N ILE A 53 1.24 -26.78 -6.04
CA ILE A 53 1.40 -25.33 -6.15
C ILE A 53 0.57 -24.67 -5.06
N GLU A 54 1.25 -23.96 -4.17
CA GLU A 54 0.65 -23.17 -3.12
C GLU A 54 0.40 -21.74 -3.58
N VAL A 55 -0.67 -21.14 -3.08
CA VAL A 55 -0.94 -19.71 -3.22
C VAL A 55 -0.48 -19.02 -1.94
N GLN A 56 0.54 -18.17 -2.05
CA GLN A 56 1.08 -17.40 -0.95
C GLN A 56 0.69 -15.93 -1.08
N THR A 57 0.23 -15.35 0.03
CA THR A 57 -0.13 -13.93 0.10
C THR A 57 0.93 -13.21 0.94
N ILE A 58 1.55 -12.17 0.38
CA ILE A 58 2.57 -11.36 1.05
C ILE A 58 2.02 -9.95 1.22
N LEU A 59 1.83 -9.53 2.46
CA LEU A 59 1.28 -8.22 2.80
C LEU A 59 2.32 -7.44 3.62
N ASP A 60 2.75 -6.28 3.12
CA ASP A 60 3.51 -5.28 3.86
C ASP A 60 2.78 -3.94 3.81
N PRO A 61 1.80 -3.73 4.72
CA PRO A 61 1.02 -2.49 4.75
C PRO A 61 1.85 -1.27 5.15
N LYS A 62 3.04 -1.45 5.75
CA LYS A 62 3.91 -0.33 6.15
C LYS A 62 4.66 0.26 4.96
N ARG A 63 4.92 -0.56 3.93
CA ARG A 63 5.62 -0.16 2.71
C ARG A 63 4.70 -0.09 1.48
N ASP A 64 3.41 -0.35 1.67
CA ASP A 64 2.42 -0.44 0.60
C ASP A 64 2.82 -1.46 -0.47
N HIS A 65 3.19 -2.67 -0.05
CA HIS A 65 3.50 -3.78 -0.93
C HIS A 65 2.56 -4.94 -0.65
N TYR A 66 1.80 -5.33 -1.66
CA TYR A 66 0.82 -6.40 -1.55
C TYR A 66 0.96 -7.34 -2.75
N GLN A 67 1.20 -8.63 -2.48
CA GLN A 67 1.50 -9.62 -3.50
C GLN A 67 0.72 -10.91 -3.29
N LEU A 68 0.37 -11.55 -4.40
CA LEU A 68 -0.14 -12.92 -4.46
C LEU A 68 0.78 -13.73 -5.37
N VAL A 69 1.37 -14.78 -4.84
CA VAL A 69 2.42 -15.56 -5.51
C VAL A 69 2.01 -17.02 -5.54
N HIS A 70 2.23 -17.68 -6.67
CA HIS A 70 2.17 -19.12 -6.78
C HIS A 70 3.58 -19.69 -6.59
N VAL A 71 3.74 -20.58 -5.61
CA VAL A 71 5.01 -21.19 -5.26
C VAL A 71 4.82 -22.68 -5.12
N GLY A 72 5.66 -23.47 -5.78
CA GLY A 72 5.64 -24.92 -5.62
C GLY A 72 6.17 -25.65 -6.83
N TRP A 73 5.76 -26.91 -6.98
CA TRP A 73 6.19 -27.76 -8.07
C TRP A 73 5.06 -27.96 -9.07
N ASP A 74 5.36 -27.80 -10.36
CA ASP A 74 4.53 -28.30 -11.44
C ASP A 74 5.28 -29.45 -12.12
N ARG A 75 5.00 -30.68 -11.67
CA ARG A 75 5.76 -31.89 -12.02
C ARG A 75 7.24 -31.70 -11.65
N ASP A 76 8.13 -31.64 -12.63
CA ASP A 76 9.58 -31.49 -12.45
C ASP A 76 10.05 -30.03 -12.50
N ASN A 77 9.13 -29.06 -12.66
CA ASN A 77 9.46 -27.65 -12.75
C ASN A 77 9.14 -26.90 -11.46
N TRP A 78 10.13 -26.18 -10.94
CA TRP A 78 9.91 -25.23 -9.85
C TRP A 78 9.18 -24.00 -10.39
N VAL A 79 8.02 -23.69 -9.81
CA VAL A 79 7.19 -22.53 -10.15
C VAL A 79 7.31 -21.50 -9.04
N HIS A 80 7.67 -20.28 -9.42
CA HIS A 80 7.61 -19.09 -8.56
C HIS A 80 7.11 -17.92 -9.40
N SER A 81 5.79 -17.71 -9.41
CA SER A 81 5.14 -16.72 -10.27
C SER A 81 4.31 -15.73 -9.45
N CYS A 82 4.54 -14.43 -9.65
CA CYS A 82 3.74 -13.37 -9.04
C CYS A 82 2.50 -13.12 -9.90
N ILE A 83 1.32 -13.40 -9.33
CA ILE A 83 0.03 -13.30 -10.03
C ILE A 83 -0.55 -11.90 -9.89
N ILE A 84 -0.46 -11.33 -8.69
CA ILE A 84 -0.92 -9.97 -8.41
C ILE A 84 0.20 -9.27 -7.66
N HIS A 85 0.57 -8.08 -8.14
CA HIS A 85 1.49 -7.19 -7.46
C HIS A 85 0.88 -5.79 -7.45
N ILE A 86 0.60 -5.28 -6.26
CA ILE A 86 0.11 -3.92 -6.05
C ILE A 86 1.13 -3.19 -5.18
N GLU A 87 1.59 -2.06 -5.70
CA GLU A 87 2.49 -1.16 -5.00
C GLU A 87 1.86 0.23 -4.87
N ARG A 88 2.20 0.92 -3.78
CA ARG A 88 2.01 2.38 -3.61
C ARG A 88 0.54 2.80 -3.77
N ILE A 89 -0.28 2.44 -2.78
CA ILE A 89 -1.66 2.93 -2.60
C ILE A 89 -1.68 4.20 -1.73
#